data_AF-A0A534JYJ8-F1
#
_entry.id   AF-A0A534JYJ8-F1
#
_cell.length_a   1.000
_cell.length_b   1.000
_cell.length_c   1.000
_cell.angle_alpha   90.00
_cell.angle_beta   90.00
_cell.angle_gamma   90.00
#
_symmetry.space_group_name_H-M   'P 1'
#
loop_
_entity.id
_entity.type
_entity.pdbx_description
1 polymer ?
#
loop_
_entity_poly.entity_id
_entity_poly.type
_entity_poly.pdbx_seq_one_letter_code
_entity_poly.pdbx_strand_id
1 'polypeptide(L)'
;MTTAEAVLLSMGYRVFRETFDLVAVRKLEDGKRFHTRIEAHGAPAIPRGAEVDVHIDYMHERSHNHGSLAEGGSIAIEMESLLDFLAVAKPSRGKPGFIACPTCGKEMASALFETHRKMSHR
;
A
#
# COMPACT_ATOMS: atom_id res chain seq x y z
N MET A 1 0.29 -11.38 11.39
CA MET A 1 -0.72 -10.47 10.85
C MET A 1 -0.38 -9.07 11.31
N THR A 2 -0.27 -8.10 10.40
CA THR A 2 0.05 -6.70 10.76
C THR A 2 -1.21 -5.94 11.16
N THR A 3 -1.08 -4.80 11.84
CA THR A 3 -2.23 -3.94 12.17
C THR A 3 -2.97 -3.46 10.91
N ALA A 4 -2.24 -3.08 9.86
CA ALA A 4 -2.82 -2.65 8.59
C ALA A 4 -3.60 -3.77 7.90
N GLU A 5 -3.06 -4.98 7.89
CA GLU A 5 -3.74 -6.16 7.36
C GLU A 5 -5.02 -6.48 8.14
N ALA A 6 -4.98 -6.41 9.47
CA ALA A 6 -6.15 -6.63 10.31
C ALA A 6 -7.27 -5.61 10.04
N VAL A 7 -6.92 -4.33 9.89
CA VAL A 7 -7.88 -3.27 9.59
C VAL A 7 -8.48 -3.44 8.19
N LEU A 8 -7.64 -3.70 7.17
CA LEU A 8 -8.11 -3.92 5.80
C LEU A 8 -9.07 -5.11 5.72
N LEU A 9 -8.77 -6.22 6.41
CA LEU A 9 -9.66 -7.37 6.53
C LEU A 9 -10.99 -6.98 7.19
N SER A 10 -10.96 -6.16 8.26
CA SER A 10 -12.18 -5.71 8.94
C SER A 10 -13.06 -4.79 8.09
N MET A 11 -12.45 -4.06 7.15
CA MET A 11 -13.13 -3.23 6.16
C MET A 11 -13.68 -4.05 4.97
N GLY A 12 -13.52 -5.37 4.98
CA GLY A 12 -14.00 -6.27 3.93
C GLY A 12 -13.08 -6.40 2.72
N TYR A 13 -11.82 -5.97 2.83
CA TYR A 13 -10.84 -6.17 1.78
C TYR A 13 -10.29 -7.59 1.81
N ARG A 14 -9.97 -8.12 0.63
CA ARG A 14 -9.11 -9.30 0.48
C ARG A 14 -7.66 -8.83 0.41
N VAL A 15 -6.79 -9.43 1.21
CA VAL A 15 -5.39 -9.01 1.34
C VAL A 15 -4.45 -10.05 0.72
N PHE A 16 -3.44 -9.58 0.00
CA PHE A 16 -2.36 -10.35 -0.59
C PHE A 16 -1.02 -9.81 -0.09
N ARG A 17 -0.12 -10.72 0.29
CA ARG A 17 1.25 -10.36 0.68
C ARG A 17 2.18 -10.68 -0.47
N GLU A 18 2.76 -9.64 -1.03
CA GLU A 18 3.86 -9.76 -1.99
C GLU A 18 5.18 -9.51 -1.27
N THR A 19 6.30 -9.74 -1.97
CA THR A 19 7.65 -9.62 -1.40
C THR A 19 7.89 -8.25 -0.76
N PHE A 20 7.36 -7.19 -1.36
CA PHE A 20 7.47 -5.83 -0.85
C PHE A 20 6.14 -5.16 -0.52
N ASP A 21 5.02 -5.74 -0.94
CA ASP A 21 3.76 -5.04 -0.90
C ASP A 21 2.73 -5.77 -0.05
N LEU A 22 1.97 -4.99 0.71
CA LEU A 22 0.67 -5.39 1.19
C LEU A 22 -0.36 -4.85 0.21
N VAL A 23 -0.92 -5.74 -0.61
CA VAL A 23 -1.95 -5.41 -1.59
C VAL A 23 -3.29 -5.78 -0.98
N ALA A 24 -4.29 -4.91 -1.08
CA ALA A 24 -5.64 -5.24 -0.69
C ALA A 24 -6.65 -4.75 -1.70
N VAL A 25 -7.66 -5.58 -1.97
CA VAL A 25 -8.71 -5.29 -2.96
C VAL A 25 -10.09 -5.53 -2.38
N ARG A 26 -11.05 -4.67 -2.74
CA ARG A 26 -12.46 -4.86 -2.41
C ARG A 26 -13.30 -4.62 -3.65
N LYS A 27 -14.13 -5.60 -4.01
CA LYS A 27 -15.02 -5.47 -5.17
C LYS A 27 -16.03 -4.35 -4.91
N LEU A 28 -16.27 -3.57 -5.96
CA LEU A 28 -17.37 -2.63 -6.07
C LEU A 28 -18.38 -3.17 -7.07
N GLU A 29 -19.54 -2.52 -7.15
CA GLU A 29 -20.54 -2.82 -8.18
C GLU A 29 -19.97 -2.48 -9.58
N ASP A 30 -20.66 -2.96 -10.63
CA ASP A 30 -20.35 -2.65 -12.03
C ASP A 30 -18.94 -3.03 -12.51
N GLY A 31 -18.35 -4.08 -11.93
CA GLY A 31 -17.04 -4.58 -12.36
C GLY A 31 -15.87 -3.69 -11.93
N LYS A 32 -16.05 -2.85 -10.92
CA LYS A 32 -14.98 -2.04 -10.33
C LYS A 32 -14.39 -2.73 -9.09
N ARG A 33 -13.19 -2.32 -8.67
CA ARG A 33 -12.66 -2.68 -7.34
C ARG A 33 -11.83 -1.54 -6.77
N PHE A 34 -11.94 -1.33 -5.46
CA PHE A 34 -10.90 -0.63 -4.73
C PHE A 34 -9.63 -1.48 -4.74
N HIS A 35 -8.52 -0.82 -5.04
CA HIS A 35 -7.19 -1.36 -4.97
C HIS A 35 -6.36 -0.43 -4.10
N THR A 36 -5.84 -0.98 -3.01
CA THR A 36 -4.82 -0.32 -2.22
C THR A 36 -3.56 -1.16 -2.21
N ARG A 37 -2.43 -0.52 -2.40
CA ARG A 37 -1.11 -1.09 -2.27
C ARG A 37 -0.31 -0.25 -1.29
N ILE A 38 0.27 -0.92 -0.31
CA ILE A 38 1.25 -0.30 0.57
C ILE A 38 2.54 -1.04 0.39
N GLU A 39 3.61 -0.32 0.07
CA GLU A 39 4.94 -0.87 -0.01
C GLU A 39 5.49 -1.13 1.41
N ALA A 40 4.97 -2.18 2.02
CA ALA A 40 5.26 -2.60 3.38
C ALA A 40 6.68 -3.16 3.52
N HIS A 41 7.40 -3.35 2.42
CA HIS A 41 8.66 -4.07 2.31
C HIS A 41 8.65 -5.32 3.20
N GLY A 42 7.71 -6.24 3.01
CA GLY A 42 7.62 -7.52 3.75
C GLY A 42 7.62 -7.42 5.29
N ALA A 43 7.52 -6.22 5.86
CA ALA A 43 7.78 -5.98 7.27
C ALA A 43 6.50 -6.17 8.08
N PRO A 44 6.62 -6.63 9.35
CA PRO A 44 5.47 -6.72 10.25
C PRO A 44 4.85 -5.34 10.57
N ALA A 45 5.54 -4.24 10.23
CA ALA A 45 5.08 -2.87 10.40
C ALA A 45 5.47 -2.02 9.16
N ILE A 46 4.56 -1.19 8.65
CA ILE A 46 4.74 -0.44 7.39
C ILE A 46 5.85 0.62 7.52
N PRO A 47 6.95 0.58 6.76
CA PRO A 47 8.02 1.57 6.90
C PRO A 47 7.57 3.00 6.54
N ARG A 48 8.21 3.99 7.17
CA ARG A 48 8.06 5.40 6.84
C ARG A 48 8.64 5.65 5.45
N GLY A 49 7.87 6.29 4.58
CA GLY A 49 8.22 6.41 3.16
C GLY A 49 7.79 5.21 2.31
N ALA A 50 7.08 4.22 2.87
CA ALA A 50 6.27 3.30 2.07
C ALA A 50 5.37 4.11 1.14
N GLU A 51 5.42 3.77 -0.14
CA GLU A 51 4.47 4.29 -1.11
C GLU A 51 3.11 3.71 -0.78
N VAL A 52 2.12 4.61 -0.69
CA VAL A 52 0.73 4.25 -0.52
C VAL A 52 0.06 4.64 -1.82
N ASP A 53 -0.48 3.64 -2.48
CA ASP A 53 -1.26 3.80 -3.70
C ASP A 53 -2.68 3.32 -3.40
N VAL A 54 -3.66 4.16 -3.70
CA VAL A 54 -5.09 3.88 -3.53
C VAL A 54 -5.77 4.36 -4.81
N HIS A 55 -6.36 3.42 -5.55
CA HIS A 55 -7.07 3.72 -6.79
C HIS A 55 -8.22 2.73 -7.01
N ILE A 56 -9.03 2.99 -8.03
CA ILE A 56 -10.07 2.09 -8.49
C ILE A 56 -9.59 1.43 -9.78
N ASP A 57 -9.65 0.10 -9.83
CA ASP A 57 -9.48 -0.65 -11.07
C ASP A 57 -10.84 -0.87 -11.75
N TYR A 58 -10.88 -0.66 -13.06
CA TYR A 58 -12.04 -0.92 -13.91
C TYR A 58 -11.81 -2.23 -14.66
N MET A 59 -12.45 -3.32 -14.23
CA MET A 59 -12.15 -4.68 -14.74
C MET A 59 -12.57 -4.90 -16.20
N HIS A 60 -13.39 -4.02 -16.77
CA HIS A 60 -13.83 -4.08 -18.18
C HIS A 60 -12.97 -3.27 -19.14
N GLU A 61 -12.10 -2.39 -18.65
CA GLU A 61 -11.14 -1.67 -19.50
C GLU A 61 -9.81 -2.43 -19.53
N ARG A 62 -9.42 -2.93 -20.71
CA ARG A 62 -8.05 -3.44 -20.99
C ARG A 62 -7.02 -2.30 -21.08
N SER A 63 -7.17 -1.29 -20.23
CA SER A 63 -6.33 -0.09 -20.22
C SER A 63 -5.69 0.04 -18.85
N HIS A 64 -4.39 0.33 -18.81
CA HIS A 64 -3.66 0.71 -17.60
C HIS A 64 -4.07 2.12 -17.09
N ASN A 65 -5.32 2.52 -17.32
CA ASN A 65 -5.83 3.81 -16.90
C ASN A 65 -6.23 3.73 -15.43
N HIS A 66 -5.28 4.08 -14.57
CA HIS A 66 -5.50 4.35 -13.16
C HIS A 66 -6.28 5.66 -13.03
N GLY A 67 -7.61 5.60 -13.09
CA GLY A 67 -8.47 6.76 -12.88
C GLY A 67 -8.63 7.04 -11.39
N SER A 68 -7.95 8.07 -10.88
CA SER A 68 -8.09 8.58 -9.49
C SER A 68 -9.33 9.46 -9.28
N LEU A 69 -10.21 9.56 -10.28
CA LEU A 69 -11.48 10.28 -10.16
C LEU A 69 -12.46 9.37 -9.44
N ALA A 70 -12.59 9.58 -8.12
CA ALA A 70 -13.63 8.97 -7.33
C ALA A 70 -15.00 9.31 -7.95
N GLU A 71 -15.63 8.32 -8.60
CA GLU A 71 -16.98 8.45 -9.13
C GLU A 71 -18.00 8.52 -7.98
N GLY A 72 -18.14 9.71 -7.39
CA GLY A 72 -19.10 9.99 -6.32
C GLY A 72 -18.49 10.15 -4.92
N GLY A 73 -19.22 10.84 -4.04
CA GLY A 73 -18.72 11.27 -2.73
C GLY A 73 -18.37 10.12 -1.78
N SER A 74 -19.08 8.99 -1.82
CA SER A 74 -18.79 7.83 -0.96
C SER A 74 -17.44 7.18 -1.28
N ILE A 75 -17.10 7.12 -2.57
CA ILE A 75 -15.82 6.56 -3.03
C ILE A 75 -14.67 7.49 -2.63
N ALA A 76 -14.85 8.80 -2.77
CA ALA A 76 -13.83 9.79 -2.37
C ALA A 76 -13.54 9.73 -0.87
N ILE A 77 -14.60 9.67 -0.04
CA ILE A 77 -14.48 9.55 1.42
C ILE A 77 -13.72 8.28 1.81
N GLU A 78 -13.98 7.15 1.14
CA GLU A 78 -13.28 5.91 1.43
C GLU A 78 -11.81 5.95 0.99
N MET A 79 -11.51 6.55 -0.16
CA MET A 79 -10.12 6.76 -0.61
C MET A 79 -9.35 7.66 0.37
N GLU A 80 -9.93 8.78 0.79
CA GLU A 80 -9.33 9.67 1.80
C GLU A 80 -9.13 8.94 3.13
N SER A 81 -10.14 8.20 3.59
CA SER A 81 -10.04 7.43 4.84
C SER A 81 -8.94 6.36 4.79
N LEU A 82 -8.77 5.69 3.65
CA LEU A 82 -7.68 4.73 3.44
C LEU A 82 -6.32 5.43 3.42
N LEU A 83 -6.20 6.54 2.69
CA LEU A 83 -4.96 7.32 2.63
C LEU A 83 -4.54 7.80 4.03
N ASP A 84 -5.47 8.35 4.81
CA ASP A 84 -5.23 8.81 6.18
C ASP A 84 -4.83 7.65 7.10
N PHE A 85 -5.58 6.54 7.06
CA PHE A 85 -5.26 5.35 7.85
C PHE A 85 -3.84 4.84 7.54
N LEU A 86 -3.50 4.73 6.26
CA LEU A 86 -2.21 4.21 5.81
C LEU A 86 -1.06 5.17 6.07
N ALA A 87 -1.31 6.49 6.05
CA ALA A 87 -0.36 7.49 6.47
C ALA A 87 -0.05 7.38 7.97
N VAL A 88 -1.08 7.21 8.81
CA VAL A 88 -0.93 7.02 10.27
C VAL A 88 -0.28 5.67 10.60
N ALA A 89 -0.54 4.64 9.79
CA ALA A 89 -0.04 3.29 10.01
C ALA A 89 1.48 3.12 9.76
N LYS A 90 2.22 4.16 9.33
CA LYS A 90 3.69 4.14 9.12
C LYS A 90 4.44 4.27 10.45
N PRO A 91 4.86 3.18 11.15
CA PRO A 91 5.26 3.26 12.56
C PRO A 91 6.79 3.16 12.75
N SER A 92 7.61 3.27 11.70
CA SER A 92 9.02 2.85 11.76
C SER A 92 10.01 3.92 12.24
N ARG A 93 9.60 5.18 12.51
CA ARG A 93 10.55 6.27 12.81
C ARG A 93 11.50 5.89 13.97
N GLY A 94 12.76 5.63 13.63
CA GLY A 94 13.84 5.32 14.58
C GLY A 94 13.74 3.94 15.25
N LYS A 95 12.90 3.02 14.76
CA LYS A 95 12.82 1.67 15.33
C LYS A 95 14.04 0.82 14.95
N PRO A 96 14.62 0.06 15.91
CA PRO A 96 15.68 -0.89 15.61
C PRO A 96 15.27 -1.85 14.49
N GLY A 97 16.18 -2.10 13.54
CA GLY A 97 15.94 -3.00 12.41
C GLY A 97 15.41 -2.33 11.13
N PHE A 98 15.20 -1.01 11.13
CA PHE A 98 14.88 -0.23 9.93
C PHE A 98 16.07 0.65 9.52
N ILE A 99 16.31 0.79 8.22
CA ILE A 99 17.34 1.66 7.64
C ILE A 99 16.77 2.46 6.48
N ALA A 100 17.30 3.67 6.27
CA ALA A 100 17.00 4.50 5.11
C ALA A 100 18.00 4.22 3.98
N CYS A 101 17.50 4.03 2.77
CA CYS A 101 18.33 3.92 1.57
C CYS A 101 19.06 5.25 1.34
N PRO A 102 20.40 5.26 1.21
CA PRO A 102 21.14 6.50 0.99
C PRO A 102 20.89 7.13 -0.39
N THR A 103 20.38 6.34 -1.36
CA THR A 103 20.15 6.81 -2.74
C THR A 103 18.80 7.54 -2.87
N CYS A 104 17.71 6.97 -2.34
CA CYS A 104 16.36 7.53 -2.51
C CYS A 104 15.68 7.94 -1.20
N GLY A 105 16.34 7.79 -0.06
CA GLY A 105 15.79 8.15 1.25
C GLY A 105 14.66 7.25 1.77
N LYS A 106 14.30 6.19 1.04
CA LYS A 106 13.21 5.27 1.43
C LYS A 106 13.61 4.44 2.65
N GLU A 107 12.74 4.32 3.63
CA GLU A 107 12.99 3.48 4.82
C GLU A 107 12.48 2.05 4.59
N MET A 108 13.19 1.05 5.09
CA MET A 108 12.82 -0.36 4.97
C MET A 108 13.44 -1.20 6.09
N ALA A 109 12.93 -2.41 6.29
CA ALA A 109 13.60 -3.37 7.16
C ALA A 109 15.01 -3.70 6.63
N SER A 110 16.01 -3.78 7.51
CA SER A 110 17.41 -4.01 7.16
C SER A 110 17.63 -5.28 6.34
N ALA A 111 16.84 -6.33 6.62
CA ALA A 111 16.87 -7.60 5.88
C ALA A 111 16.52 -7.47 4.39
N LEU A 112 15.88 -6.37 3.98
CA LEU A 112 15.43 -6.14 2.61
C LEU A 112 16.23 -5.09 1.87
N PHE A 113 17.21 -4.48 2.53
CA PHE A 113 18.01 -3.43 1.93
C PHE A 113 18.75 -3.89 0.66
N GLU A 114 19.37 -5.07 0.69
CA GLU A 114 20.06 -5.60 -0.50
C GLU A 114 19.09 -5.88 -1.65
N THR A 115 17.88 -6.37 -1.35
CA THR A 115 16.87 -6.63 -2.38
C THR A 115 16.33 -5.31 -2.95
N HIS A 116 16.05 -4.32 -2.10
CA HIS A 116 15.67 -2.97 -2.54
C HIS A 116 16.75 -2.34 -3.43
N ARG A 117 18.02 -2.39 -3.01
CA ARG A 117 19.15 -1.84 -3.78
C ARG A 117 19.22 -2.46 -5.18
N LYS A 118 19.06 -3.79 -5.29
CA LYS A 118 19.12 -4.52 -6.57
C LYS A 118 17.91 -4.30 -7.50
N MET A 119 16.75 -3.97 -6.95
CA MET A 119 15.51 -3.85 -7.71
C MET A 119 15.19 -2.40 -8.08
N SER A 120 15.47 -1.45 -7.17
CA SER A 120 15.06 -0.06 -7.30
C SER A 120 16.13 0.88 -7.86
N HIS A 121 17.43 0.54 -7.74
CA HIS A 121 18.56 1.43 -8.08
C HIS A 121 19.59 0.77 -9.00
N ARG A 122 19.15 -0.07 -9.93
CA ARG A 122 20.02 -0.76 -10.90
C ARG A 122 20.94 0.19 -11.66
#